data_AF-A0A354C5C2-F1
#
_entry.id   AF-A0A354C5C2-F1
#
_cell.length_a   1.000
_cell.length_b   1.000
_cell.length_c   1.000
_cell.angle_alpha   90.00
_cell.angle_beta   90.00
_cell.angle_gamma   90.00
#
_symmetry.space_group_name_H-M   'P 1'
#
loop_
_entity.id
_entity.type
_entity.pdbx_description
1 polymer ?
#
loop_
_entity_poly.entity_id
_entity_poly.type
_entity_poly.pdbx_seq_one_letter_code
_entity_poly.pdbx_strand_id
1 'polypeptide(L)'
;MTKRRGEKAGWIVGWFGGFIWVFLMSIMWVVMGKGIEGITGLALTGLGAVVVFVSAPWKHPMTPYWKLMLPVYAIFGVSVVWAVWSFGNVWEAGLRWWAIFLLFPLLLPFGTLGKRRWND
;
A
#
# COMPACT_ATOMS: atom_id res chain seq x y z
N MET A 1 8.08 -28.60 6.48
CA MET A 1 7.55 -27.21 6.36
C MET A 1 8.54 -26.21 6.93
N THR A 2 9.76 -26.17 6.39
CA THR A 2 10.80 -25.21 6.77
C THR A 2 10.34 -23.80 6.37
N LYS A 3 9.91 -23.05 7.40
CA LYS A 3 9.65 -21.62 7.48
C LYS A 3 9.92 -20.84 6.17
N ARG A 4 8.88 -20.64 5.34
CA ARG A 4 8.77 -19.55 4.33
C ARG A 4 8.77 -18.16 5.02
N ARG A 5 9.68 -17.94 5.97
CA ARG A 5 9.82 -16.72 6.77
C ARG A 5 10.19 -15.54 5.89
N GLY A 6 11.03 -15.75 4.88
CA GLY A 6 11.40 -14.75 3.89
C GLY A 6 10.19 -14.20 3.12
N GLU A 7 9.32 -15.08 2.61
CA GLU A 7 8.10 -14.65 1.89
C GLU A 7 7.10 -13.94 2.81
N LYS A 8 6.94 -14.42 4.06
CA LYS A 8 6.08 -13.74 5.05
C LYS A 8 6.63 -12.35 5.39
N ALA A 9 7.94 -12.24 5.61
CA ALA A 9 8.60 -10.98 5.87
C ALA A 9 8.50 -10.05 4.65
N GLY A 10 8.73 -10.56 3.44
CA GLY A 10 8.61 -9.81 2.19
C GLY A 10 7.20 -9.24 2.00
N TRP A 11 6.16 -10.02 2.30
CA TRP A 11 4.78 -9.52 2.27
C TRP A 11 4.55 -8.40 3.30
N ILE A 12 4.91 -8.62 4.56
CA ILE A 12 4.69 -7.65 5.64
C ILE A 12 5.54 -6.40 5.38
N VAL A 13 6.87 -6.55 5.38
CA VAL A 13 7.81 -5.44 5.25
C VAL A 13 7.64 -4.71 3.92
N GLY A 14 7.38 -5.42 2.82
CA GLY A 14 7.13 -4.81 1.52
C GLY A 14 5.92 -3.88 1.54
N TRP A 15 4.78 -4.36 2.05
CA TRP A 15 3.57 -3.54 2.09
C TRP A 15 3.61 -2.45 3.17
N PHE A 16 4.11 -2.75 4.37
CA PHE A 16 4.30 -1.74 5.42
C PHE A 16 5.28 -0.64 4.97
N GLY A 17 6.36 -1.02 4.29
CA GLY A 17 7.26 -0.07 3.63
C GLY A 17 6.53 0.77 2.58
N GLY A 18 5.60 0.17 1.83
CA GLY A 18 4.71 0.90 0.93
C GLY A 18 3.83 1.95 1.64
N PHE A 19 3.26 1.65 2.80
CA PHE A 19 2.39 2.59 3.52
C PHE A 19 3.14 3.58 4.44
N ILE A 20 4.47 3.46 4.59
CA ILE A 20 5.23 4.28 5.55
C ILE A 20 5.13 5.77 5.27
N TRP A 21 5.07 6.17 4.00
CA TRP A 21 4.98 7.58 3.62
C TRP A 21 3.62 8.19 4.02
N VAL A 22 2.53 7.41 3.95
CA VAL A 22 1.19 7.85 4.38
C VAL A 22 1.21 8.14 5.88
N PHE A 23 1.80 7.23 6.66
CA PHE A 23 1.94 7.37 8.10
C PHE A 23 2.73 8.64 8.49
N LEU A 24 3.90 8.83 7.85
CA LEU A 24 4.76 9.99 8.11
C LEU A 24 4.07 11.31 7.74
N MET A 25 3.41 11.37 6.58
CA MET A 25 2.64 12.55 6.16
C MET A 25 1.50 12.84 7.14
N SER A 26 0.83 11.80 7.63
CA SER A 26 -0.27 11.96 8.59
C SER A 26 0.21 12.59 9.90
N ILE A 27 1.34 12.11 10.44
CA ILE A 27 1.96 12.72 11.64
C ILE A 27 2.33 14.17 11.36
N MET A 28 2.96 14.44 10.22
CA MET A 28 3.33 15.80 9.82
C MET A 28 2.11 16.73 9.78
N TRP A 29 0.99 16.30 9.19
CA TRP A 29 -0.24 17.08 9.13
C TRP A 29 -0.85 17.35 10.51
N VAL A 30 -0.86 16.37 11.41
CA VAL A 30 -1.28 16.58 12.81
C VAL A 30 -0.43 17.65 13.48
N VAL A 31 0.90 17.60 13.33
CA VAL A 31 1.83 18.59 13.89
C VAL A 31 1.61 19.98 13.29
N MET A 32 1.23 20.06 12.01
CA MET A 32 0.89 21.32 11.33
C MET A 32 -0.51 21.86 11.67
N GLY A 33 -1.24 21.22 12.61
CA GLY A 33 -2.60 21.63 13.00
C GLY A 33 -3.69 21.21 12.00
N LYS A 34 -3.34 20.48 10.94
CA LYS A 34 -4.26 19.92 9.95
C LYS A 34 -4.82 18.58 10.43
N GLY A 35 -5.70 18.65 11.44
CA GLY A 35 -6.20 17.48 12.14
C GLY A 35 -7.01 16.51 11.26
N ILE A 36 -7.80 17.02 10.31
CA ILE A 36 -8.65 16.18 9.45
C ILE A 36 -7.78 15.34 8.52
N GLU A 37 -6.82 15.97 7.85
CA GLU A 37 -5.85 15.33 6.97
C GLU A 37 -5.03 14.31 7.75
N GLY A 38 -4.51 14.70 8.92
CA GLY A 38 -3.76 13.81 9.79
C GLY A 38 -4.54 12.57 10.24
N ILE A 39 -5.76 12.74 10.74
CA ILE A 39 -6.60 11.63 11.23
C ILE A 39 -7.01 10.70 10.08
N THR A 40 -7.42 11.26 8.93
CA THR A 40 -7.81 10.46 7.76
C THR A 40 -6.64 9.66 7.20
N GLY A 41 -5.43 10.21 7.17
CA GLY A 41 -4.24 9.49 6.77
C GLY A 41 -3.81 8.40 7.76
N LEU A 42 -3.95 8.63 9.07
CA LEU A 42 -3.73 7.60 10.09
C LEU A 42 -4.74 6.46 9.94
N ALA A 43 -6.01 6.78 9.69
CA ALA A 43 -7.06 5.80 9.44
C ALA A 43 -6.75 4.97 8.17
N LEU A 44 -6.29 5.59 7.09
CA LEU A 44 -5.87 4.91 5.86
C LEU A 44 -4.68 3.98 6.10
N THR A 45 -3.69 4.43 6.87
CA THR A 45 -2.53 3.60 7.24
C THR A 45 -2.97 2.37 8.04
N GLY A 46 -3.84 2.56 9.04
CA GLY A 46 -4.40 1.47 9.84
C GLY A 46 -5.21 0.48 9.00
N LEU A 47 -6.07 1.00 8.12
CA LEU A 47 -6.85 0.18 7.19
C LEU A 47 -5.95 -0.61 6.24
N GLY A 48 -4.91 0.02 5.69
CA GLY A 48 -3.90 -0.63 4.88
C GLY A 48 -3.22 -1.77 5.62
N ALA A 49 -2.78 -1.55 6.86
CA ALA A 49 -2.18 -2.57 7.71
C ALA A 49 -3.14 -3.76 7.95
N VAL A 50 -4.42 -3.48 8.25
CA VAL A 50 -5.44 -4.52 8.42
C VAL A 50 -5.59 -5.36 7.15
N VAL A 51 -5.71 -4.72 5.99
CA VAL A 51 -5.85 -5.43 4.72
C VAL A 51 -4.61 -6.23 4.35
N VAL A 52 -3.40 -5.73 4.64
CA VAL A 52 -2.15 -6.49 4.48
C VAL A 52 -2.17 -7.78 5.30
N PHE A 53 -2.67 -7.73 6.54
CA PHE A 53 -2.75 -8.92 7.40
C PHE A 53 -3.90 -9.86 7.03
N VAL A 54 -5.05 -9.35 6.61
CA VAL A 54 -6.23 -10.17 6.25
C VAL A 54 -6.02 -10.86 4.90
N SER A 55 -5.42 -10.16 3.93
CA SER A 55 -5.10 -10.69 2.59
C SER A 55 -3.76 -11.43 2.54
N ALA A 56 -3.21 -11.82 3.69
CA ALA A 56 -1.93 -12.51 3.74
C ALA A 56 -2.00 -13.89 3.03
N PRO A 57 -1.06 -14.22 2.13
CA PRO A 57 -1.06 -15.46 1.34
C PRO A 57 -1.14 -16.75 2.15
N TRP A 58 -0.50 -16.79 3.31
CA TRP A 58 -0.52 -17.96 4.20
C TRP A 58 -1.87 -18.19 4.90
N LYS A 59 -2.79 -17.22 4.86
CA LYS A 59 -4.18 -17.39 5.33
C LYS A 59 -5.10 -17.88 4.20
N HIS A 60 -4.71 -17.68 2.94
CA HIS A 60 -5.50 -18.00 1.74
C HIS A 60 -4.70 -18.86 0.77
N PRO A 61 -4.31 -20.09 1.14
CA PRO A 61 -3.23 -20.79 0.47
C PRO A 61 -3.51 -21.20 -0.99
N MET A 62 -4.79 -21.31 -1.34
CA MET A 62 -5.27 -21.65 -2.68
C MET A 62 -5.54 -20.42 -3.56
N THR A 63 -5.50 -19.22 -2.99
CA THR A 63 -5.85 -17.98 -3.68
C THR A 63 -4.63 -17.45 -4.42
N PRO A 64 -4.76 -17.10 -5.72
CA PRO A 64 -3.69 -16.45 -6.47
C PRO A 64 -3.30 -15.10 -5.86
N TYR A 65 -2.00 -14.78 -5.86
CA TYR A 65 -1.49 -13.56 -5.24
C TYR A 65 -2.08 -12.29 -5.81
N TRP A 66 -2.38 -12.23 -7.12
CA TRP A 66 -2.98 -11.03 -7.72
C TRP A 66 -4.31 -10.63 -7.05
N LYS A 67 -5.13 -11.61 -6.64
CA LYS A 67 -6.40 -11.34 -5.94
C LYS A 67 -6.18 -10.83 -4.52
N LEU A 68 -5.12 -11.30 -3.87
CA LEU A 68 -4.74 -10.89 -2.52
C LEU A 68 -4.09 -9.50 -2.51
N MET A 69 -3.33 -9.17 -3.56
CA MET A 69 -2.69 -7.87 -3.72
C MET A 69 -3.68 -6.79 -4.15
N LEU A 70 -4.72 -7.13 -4.93
CA LEU A 70 -5.74 -6.19 -5.41
C LEU A 70 -6.33 -5.28 -4.30
N PRO A 71 -6.83 -5.80 -3.15
CA PRO A 71 -7.36 -4.94 -2.10
C PRO A 71 -6.27 -4.08 -1.43
N VAL A 72 -5.03 -4.56 -1.34
CA VAL A 72 -3.91 -3.78 -0.80
C VAL A 72 -3.58 -2.61 -1.74
N TYR A 73 -3.50 -2.89 -3.05
CA TYR A 73 -3.31 -1.86 -4.07
C TYR A 73 -4.46 -0.87 -4.15
N ALA A 74 -5.71 -1.32 -3.93
CA ALA A 74 -6.86 -0.42 -3.90
C ALA A 74 -6.70 0.62 -2.78
N ILE A 75 -6.33 0.21 -1.56
CA ILE A 75 -6.09 1.14 -0.45
C ILE A 75 -4.87 2.01 -0.71
N PHE A 76 -3.81 1.45 -1.30
CA PHE A 76 -2.64 2.22 -1.69
C PHE A 76 -3.01 3.32 -2.71
N GLY A 77 -3.83 3.00 -3.71
CA GLY A 77 -4.35 3.96 -4.68
C GLY A 77 -5.23 5.04 -4.04
N VAL A 78 -6.12 4.65 -3.12
CA VAL A 78 -6.90 5.61 -2.30
C VAL A 78 -5.97 6.53 -1.51
N SER A 79 -4.84 6.01 -1.01
CA SER A 79 -3.85 6.82 -0.27
C SER A 79 -3.18 7.86 -1.17
N VAL A 80 -2.95 7.56 -2.45
CA VAL A 80 -2.45 8.55 -3.43
C VAL A 80 -3.49 9.65 -3.66
N VAL A 81 -4.77 9.29 -3.84
CA VAL A 81 -5.85 10.27 -3.99
C VAL A 81 -5.98 11.14 -2.74
N TRP A 82 -5.92 10.53 -1.56
CA TRP A 82 -5.90 11.24 -0.29
C TRP A 82 -4.73 12.21 -0.18
N ALA A 83 -3.52 11.81 -0.59
CA ALA A 83 -2.36 12.68 -0.55
C ALA A 83 -2.56 13.92 -1.44
N VAL A 84 -3.00 13.72 -2.68
CA VAL A 84 -3.31 14.82 -3.62
C VAL A 84 -4.35 15.77 -3.04
N TRP A 85 -5.41 15.23 -2.44
CA TRP A 85 -6.44 16.03 -1.77
C TRP A 85 -5.88 16.80 -0.56
N SER A 86 -5.05 16.15 0.25
CA SER A 86 -4.42 16.74 1.44
C SER A 86 -3.43 17.86 1.12
N PHE A 87 -2.82 17.83 -0.07
CA PHE A 87 -1.97 18.90 -0.60
C PHE A 87 -2.77 20.01 -1.31
N GLY A 88 -4.10 19.89 -1.43
CA GLY A 88 -4.96 20.91 -2.03
C GLY A 88 -5.06 20.85 -3.56
N ASN A 89 -3.96 20.61 -4.28
CA ASN A 89 -3.97 20.44 -5.73
C ASN A 89 -2.82 19.55 -6.25
N VAL A 90 -3.03 18.91 -7.41
CA VAL A 90 -2.04 18.02 -8.07
C VAL A 90 -0.75 18.78 -8.43
N TRP A 91 -0.88 20.05 -8.78
CA TRP A 91 0.25 20.92 -9.14
C TRP A 91 1.06 21.34 -7.92
N GLU A 92 0.41 21.58 -6.79
CA GLU A 92 1.05 21.88 -5.50
C GLU A 92 1.72 20.62 -4.92
N ALA A 93 1.19 19.44 -5.24
CA ALA A 93 1.81 18.15 -4.94
C ALA A 93 3.04 17.83 -5.83
N GLY A 94 3.39 18.69 -6.80
CA GLY A 94 4.55 18.50 -7.68
C GLY A 94 4.43 17.33 -8.68
N LEU A 95 3.23 16.76 -8.82
CA LEU A 95 2.97 15.60 -9.67
C LEU A 95 2.90 16.01 -11.14
N ARG A 96 3.90 15.60 -11.92
CA ARG A 96 3.90 15.75 -13.38
C ARG A 96 3.23 14.53 -14.03
N TRP A 97 2.56 14.69 -15.16
CA TRP A 97 1.79 13.60 -15.79
C TRP A 97 2.64 12.35 -16.10
N TRP A 98 3.94 12.52 -16.40
CA TRP A 98 4.86 11.41 -16.61
C TRP A 98 5.26 10.67 -15.33
N ALA A 99 4.98 11.21 -14.15
CA ALA A 99 5.19 10.49 -12.89
C ALA A 99 4.35 9.21 -12.83
N ILE A 100 3.29 9.10 -13.64
CA ILE A 100 2.53 7.86 -13.78
C ILE A 100 3.39 6.70 -14.27
N PHE A 101 4.45 6.97 -15.06
CA PHE A 101 5.38 5.93 -15.52
C PHE A 101 6.22 5.36 -14.37
N LEU A 102 6.42 6.12 -13.28
CA LEU A 102 7.10 5.63 -12.08
C LEU A 102 6.24 4.60 -11.32
N LEU A 103 4.96 4.44 -11.67
CA LEU A 103 4.10 3.39 -11.13
C LEU A 103 4.27 2.04 -11.83
N PHE A 104 4.95 1.97 -12.99
CA PHE A 104 5.15 0.67 -13.68
C PHE A 104 5.88 -0.37 -12.83
N PRO A 105 7.00 -0.04 -12.15
CA PRO A 105 7.68 -0.97 -11.25
C PRO A 105 6.76 -1.51 -10.14
N LEU A 106 5.82 -0.68 -9.66
CA LEU A 106 4.85 -1.07 -8.65
C LEU A 106 3.91 -2.18 -9.15
N LEU A 107 3.65 -2.29 -10.45
CA LEU A 107 2.77 -3.30 -11.03
C LEU A 107 3.48 -4.60 -11.42
N LEU A 108 4.83 -4.65 -11.39
CA LEU A 108 5.62 -5.84 -11.73
C LEU A 108 5.21 -7.13 -10.99
N PRO A 109 4.81 -7.09 -9.70
CA PRO A 109 4.38 -8.29 -8.99
C PRO A 109 3.18 -8.99 -9.61
N PHE A 110 2.30 -8.26 -10.32
CA PHE A 110 1.16 -8.87 -11.02
C PHE A 110 1.60 -9.81 -12.15
N GLY A 111 2.63 -9.43 -12.89
CA GLY A 111 3.14 -10.23 -14.02
C GLY A 111 4.02 -11.39 -13.58
N THR A 112 4.89 -11.15 -12.59
CA THR A 112 5.92 -12.13 -12.17
C THR A 112 5.42 -13.13 -11.13
N LEU A 113 4.60 -12.69 -10.17
CA LEU A 113 4.16 -13.50 -9.03
C LEU A 113 2.64 -13.66 -8.98
N GLY A 114 1.88 -12.87 -9.73
CA GLY A 114 0.43 -12.75 -9.57
C GLY A 114 -0.33 -14.07 -9.70
N LYS A 115 0.07 -14.96 -10.64
CA LYS A 115 -0.59 -16.26 -10.86
C LYS A 115 -0.24 -17.32 -9.80
N ARG A 116 0.86 -17.13 -9.06
CA ARG A 116 1.30 -18.08 -8.04
C ARG A 116 0.36 -18.07 -6.84
N ARG A 117 0.25 -19.21 -6.18
CA ARG A 117 -0.46 -19.42 -4.92
C ARG A 117 0.54 -19.74 -3.83
N TRP A 118 0.11 -19.67 -2.58
CA TRP A 118 0.99 -20.01 -1.45
C TRP A 118 1.32 -21.51 -1.42
N ASN A 119 0.42 -22.37 -1.92
CA ASN A 119 0.65 -23.81 -1.97
C ASN A 119 1.45 -24.30 -3.18
N ASP A 120 1.74 -23.43 -4.14
CA ASP A 120 2.66 -23.73 -5.25
C ASP A 120 4.12 -23.73 -4.74
#